data_AF-A0A9D5EII6-F1
#
_entry.id   AF-A0A9D5EII6-F1
#
_cell.length_a   1.000
_cell.length_b   1.000
_cell.length_c   1.000
_cell.angle_alpha   90.00
_cell.angle_beta   90.00
_cell.angle_gamma   90.00
#
_symmetry.space_group_name_H-M   'P 1'
#
loop_
_entity.id
_entity.type
_entity.pdbx_description
1 polymer ?
#
loop_
_entity_poly.entity_id
_entity_poly.type
_entity_poly.pdbx_seq_one_letter_code
_entity_poly.pdbx_strand_id
1 'polypeptide(L)'
;MDPSRDDSPEDISLEDVGGVNPEFAFCEVLRRAFRHGKRSQSQFNLWTFAEVETDLRAGWQLNGETTAWSEVRDSVRAGFEAVSNEIITS
;
A
#
# COMPACT_ATOMS: atom_id res chain seq x y z
N MET A 1 50.90 -32.07 -7.20
CA MET A 1 50.14 -30.92 -7.73
C MET A 1 48.76 -31.43 -8.11
N ASP A 2 47.72 -30.88 -7.51
CA ASP A 2 46.32 -31.25 -7.69
C ASP A 2 45.68 -30.27 -8.69
N PRO A 3 45.24 -30.69 -9.89
CA PRO A 3 44.58 -29.82 -10.84
C PRO A 3 43.05 -29.87 -10.66
N SER A 4 42.56 -29.45 -9.49
CA SER A 4 41.13 -29.33 -9.22
C SER A 4 40.76 -27.89 -8.92
N ARG A 5 40.49 -27.12 -9.98
CA ARG A 5 39.44 -26.09 -9.97
C ARG A 5 39.25 -25.56 -11.39
N ASP A 6 38.33 -26.20 -12.09
CA ASP A 6 37.61 -25.57 -13.20
C ASP A 6 36.79 -24.43 -12.58
N ASP A 7 37.38 -23.24 -12.52
CA ASP A 7 36.68 -22.00 -12.16
C ASP A 7 36.03 -21.50 -13.46
N SER A 8 35.00 -22.23 -13.89
CA SER A 8 34.03 -21.70 -14.85
C SER A 8 33.38 -20.50 -14.16
N PRO A 9 33.51 -19.26 -14.67
CA PRO A 9 32.70 -18.17 -14.18
C PRO A 9 31.27 -18.54 -14.56
N GLU A 10 30.49 -19.01 -13.58
CA GLU A 10 29.05 -19.04 -13.74
C GLU A 10 28.65 -17.61 -14.08
N ASP A 11 28.23 -17.48 -15.33
CA ASP A 11 27.56 -16.35 -15.93
C ASP A 11 26.39 -16.01 -15.01
N ILE A 12 26.66 -15.18 -14.01
CA ILE A 12 25.67 -14.42 -13.27
C ILE A 12 25.11 -13.41 -14.26
N SER A 13 24.30 -13.93 -15.18
CA SER A 13 23.34 -13.20 -15.97
C SER A 13 22.38 -12.55 -14.98
N LEU A 14 22.78 -11.36 -14.51
CA LEU A 14 21.99 -10.44 -13.73
C LEU A 14 20.99 -9.75 -14.67
N GLU A 15 20.21 -10.54 -15.39
CA GLU A 15 19.09 -10.09 -16.21
C GLU A 15 17.78 -10.46 -15.50
N ASP A 16 17.49 -9.81 -14.37
CA ASP A 16 16.10 -9.64 -13.92
C ASP A 16 15.94 -8.48 -12.91
N VAL A 17 16.38 -7.29 -13.29
CA VAL A 17 15.94 -6.06 -12.63
C VAL A 17 14.58 -5.71 -13.23
N GLY A 18 13.49 -6.34 -12.75
CA GLY A 18 12.17 -6.09 -13.36
C GLY A 18 10.94 -6.49 -12.57
N GLY A 19 11.01 -7.45 -11.66
CA GLY A 19 9.88 -7.85 -10.84
C GLY A 19 9.83 -7.07 -9.52
N VAL A 20 8.99 -6.04 -9.40
CA VAL A 20 8.55 -5.58 -8.07
C VAL A 20 8.00 -6.79 -7.34
N ASN A 21 8.69 -7.22 -6.28
CA ASN A 21 8.27 -8.37 -5.49
C ASN A 21 6.79 -8.17 -5.10
N PRO A 22 5.90 -9.13 -5.40
CA PRO A 22 4.45 -8.97 -5.25
C PRO A 22 4.03 -8.60 -3.82
N GLU A 23 4.79 -9.03 -2.81
CA GLU A 23 4.56 -8.65 -1.42
C GLU A 23 4.78 -7.14 -1.19
N PHE A 24 5.82 -6.58 -1.80
CA PHE A 24 6.11 -5.14 -1.73
C PHE A 24 5.11 -4.31 -2.53
N ALA A 25 4.66 -4.79 -3.69
CA ALA A 25 3.60 -4.15 -4.46
C ALA A 25 2.29 -4.09 -3.66
N PHE A 26 1.94 -5.18 -2.97
CA PHE A 26 0.79 -5.23 -2.08
C PHE A 26 0.94 -4.26 -0.89
N CYS A 27 2.12 -4.18 -0.28
CA CYS A 27 2.40 -3.20 0.77
C CYS A 27 2.21 -1.74 0.29
N GLU A 28 2.66 -1.41 -0.92
CA GLU A 28 2.48 -0.06 -1.49
C GLU A 28 1.02 0.27 -1.78
N VAL A 29 0.24 -0.70 -2.25
CA VAL A 29 -1.21 -0.56 -2.43
C VAL A 29 -1.89 -0.29 -1.08
N LEU A 30 -1.59 -1.06 -0.04
CA LEU A 30 -2.15 -0.84 1.30
C LEU A 30 -1.75 0.52 1.89
N ARG A 31 -0.50 0.97 1.66
CA ARG A 31 -0.06 2.32 2.05
C ARG A 31 -0.83 3.42 1.34
N ARG A 32 -1.10 3.26 0.03
CA ARG A 32 -1.93 4.20 -0.74
C ARG A 32 -3.37 4.22 -0.21
N ALA A 33 -3.93 3.05 0.07
CA ALA A 33 -5.25 2.91 0.68
C ALA A 33 -5.35 3.61 2.04
N PHE A 34 -4.36 3.43 2.91
CA PHE A 34 -4.27 4.14 4.19
C PHE A 34 -4.23 5.66 3.99
N ARG A 35 -3.40 6.17 3.06
CA ARG A 35 -3.35 7.61 2.76
C ARG A 35 -4.66 8.15 2.20
N HIS A 36 -5.36 7.36 1.39
CA HIS A 36 -6.68 7.71 0.85
C HIS A 36 -7.70 7.91 1.98
N GLY A 37 -7.76 6.95 2.91
CA GLY A 37 -8.60 7.07 4.12
C GLY A 37 -8.25 8.31 4.93
N LYS A 38 -6.96 8.52 5.24
CA LYS A 38 -6.50 9.66 6.04
C LYS A 38 -6.81 11.01 5.39
N ARG A 39 -6.64 11.14 4.08
CA ARG A 39 -6.98 12.36 3.33
C ARG A 39 -8.49 12.65 3.34
N SER A 40 -9.31 11.60 3.40
CA SER A 40 -10.76 11.73 3.38
C SER A 40 -11.32 12.14 4.74
N GLN A 41 -10.59 11.92 5.84
CA GLN A 41 -10.99 12.35 7.17
C GLN A 41 -11.28 13.86 7.22
N SER A 42 -10.51 14.70 6.53
CA SER A 42 -10.76 16.16 6.55
C SER A 42 -12.08 16.56 5.89
N GLN A 43 -12.58 15.75 4.96
CA GLN A 43 -13.85 15.98 4.26
C GLN A 43 -15.05 15.40 5.01
N PHE A 44 -14.83 14.34 5.78
CA PHE A 44 -15.90 13.62 6.49
C PHE A 44 -15.64 13.51 8.01
N ASN A 45 -15.05 14.53 8.61
CA ASN A 45 -14.59 14.52 10.01
C ASN A 45 -15.70 14.28 11.05
N LEU A 46 -16.97 14.49 10.69
CA LEU A 46 -18.13 14.28 11.55
C LEU A 46 -18.82 12.92 11.33
N TRP A 47 -18.33 12.12 10.37
CA TRP A 47 -19.02 10.93 9.90
C TRP A 47 -18.21 9.69 10.25
N THR A 48 -18.91 8.59 10.51
CA THR A 48 -18.30 7.28 10.75
C THR A 48 -17.88 6.65 9.42
N PHE A 49 -16.93 5.71 9.48
CA PHE A 49 -16.50 4.98 8.28
C PHE A 49 -17.68 4.30 7.57
N ALA A 50 -18.65 3.77 8.32
CA ALA A 50 -19.82 3.10 7.75
C ALA A 50 -20.70 4.05 6.90
N GLU A 51 -20.83 5.31 7.32
CA GLU A 51 -21.61 6.31 6.60
C GLU A 51 -20.93 6.74 5.30
N VAL A 52 -19.59 6.76 5.27
CA VAL A 52 -18.80 7.24 4.13
C VAL A 52 -18.21 6.12 3.27
N GLU A 53 -18.41 4.85 3.62
CA GLU A 53 -17.75 3.72 2.95
C GLU A 53 -18.04 3.72 1.44
N THR A 54 -19.28 4.03 1.05
CA THR A 54 -19.70 4.11 -0.35
C THR A 54 -18.94 5.20 -1.10
N ASP A 55 -18.78 6.39 -0.50
CA ASP A 55 -18.06 7.52 -1.11
C ASP A 55 -16.55 7.26 -1.15
N LEU A 56 -15.98 6.66 -0.10
CA LEU A 56 -14.58 6.28 -0.07
C LEU A 56 -14.25 5.25 -1.15
N ARG A 57 -15.13 4.27 -1.35
CA ARG A 57 -15.01 3.26 -2.42
C ARG A 57 -15.09 3.90 -3.80
N ALA A 58 -16.05 4.80 -4.01
CA ALA A 58 -16.16 5.53 -5.26
C ALA A 58 -14.90 6.36 -5.53
N GLY A 59 -14.40 7.09 -4.51
CA GLY A 59 -13.16 7.85 -4.61
C GLY A 59 -11.93 6.99 -4.92
N TRP A 60 -11.84 5.78 -4.35
CA TRP A 60 -10.78 4.83 -4.66
C TRP A 60 -10.77 4.44 -6.15
N GLN A 61 -11.94 4.11 -6.70
CA GLN A 61 -12.08 3.73 -8.11
C GLN A 61 -11.83 4.90 -9.07
N LEU A 62 -12.32 6.10 -8.71
CA LEU A 62 -12.13 7.32 -9.52
C LEU A 62 -10.66 7.76 -9.61
N ASN A 63 -9.84 7.41 -8.61
CA ASN A 63 -8.40 7.68 -8.62
C ASN A 63 -7.61 6.75 -9.58
N GLY A 64 -8.31 5.87 -10.32
CA GLY A 64 -7.69 4.94 -11.27
C GLY A 64 -7.05 3.73 -10.61
N GLU A 65 -7.40 3.45 -9.35
CA GLU A 65 -6.87 2.30 -8.62
C GLU A 65 -7.49 0.99 -9.15
N THR A 66 -6.63 0.02 -9.44
CA THR A 66 -7.01 -1.27 -10.03
C THR A 66 -7.27 -2.36 -8.99
N THR A 67 -6.80 -2.15 -7.75
CA THR A 67 -6.99 -3.10 -6.65
C THR A 67 -8.43 -3.13 -6.17
N ALA A 68 -8.94 -4.33 -5.91
CA ALA A 68 -10.31 -4.52 -5.46
C ALA A 68 -10.56 -3.87 -4.10
N TRP A 69 -11.73 -3.25 -3.93
CA TRP A 69 -12.09 -2.59 -2.67
C TRP A 69 -11.96 -3.50 -1.46
N SER A 70 -12.36 -4.77 -1.58
CA SER A 70 -12.29 -5.75 -0.49
C SER A 70 -10.87 -5.99 0.03
N GLU A 71 -9.85 -5.80 -0.80
CA GLU A 71 -8.44 -6.01 -0.43
C GLU A 71 -7.85 -4.80 0.29
N VAL A 72 -8.40 -3.60 0.05
CA VAL A 72 -7.88 -2.35 0.60
C VAL A 72 -8.75 -1.73 1.68
N ARG A 73 -10.02 -2.15 1.79
CA ARG A 73 -11.03 -1.57 2.69
C ARG A 73 -10.51 -1.36 4.10
N ASP A 74 -9.85 -2.38 4.67
CA ASP A 74 -9.40 -2.32 6.06
C ASP A 74 -8.25 -1.33 6.25
N SER A 75 -7.38 -1.16 5.23
CA SER A 75 -6.35 -0.11 5.24
C SER A 75 -6.95 1.29 5.06
N VAL A 76 -7.96 1.44 4.19
CA VAL A 76 -8.69 2.71 4.05
C VAL A 76 -9.37 3.08 5.36
N ARG A 77 -10.05 2.11 6.01
CA ARG A 77 -10.68 2.30 7.32
C ARG A 77 -9.67 2.74 8.37
N ALA A 78 -8.55 2.01 8.48
CA ALA A 78 -7.49 2.35 9.41
C ALA A 78 -6.94 3.77 9.18
N GLY A 79 -6.83 4.20 7.93
CA GLY A 79 -6.43 5.57 7.59
C GLY A 79 -7.47 6.62 7.95
N PHE A 80 -8.75 6.33 7.71
CA PHE A 80 -9.87 7.22 8.00
C PHE A 80 -10.06 7.44 9.51
N GLU A 81 -9.99 6.34 10.26
CA GLU A 81 -10.16 6.29 11.72
C GLU A 81 -8.87 6.62 12.47
N ALA A 82 -7.75 6.82 11.76
CA ALA A 82 -6.51 7.30 12.37
C ALA A 82 -6.77 8.68 12.95
N VAL A 83 -7.09 8.72 14.25
CA VAL A 83 -7.17 9.95 15.04
C VAL A 83 -5.85 10.67 14.82
N SER A 84 -5.90 11.88 14.27
CA SER A 84 -4.77 12.79 14.35
C SER A 84 -4.56 13.04 15.84
N ASN A 85 -3.69 12.24 16.46
CA ASN A 85 -3.31 12.37 17.86
C ASN A 85 -2.42 13.61 17.99
N GLU A 86 -3.00 14.77 17.72
CA GLU A 86 -2.51 16.10 18.00
C GLU A 86 -3.56 16.78 18.86
N ILE A 87 -3.84 16.20 20.04
CA ILE A 87 -4.47 16.93 21.12
C ILE A 87 -3.43 17.13 22.22
N ILE A 88 -2.80 18.31 22.12
CA ILE A 88 -2.52 19.26 23.21
C ILE A 88 -1.71 18.70 24.39
N THR A 89 -0.38 18.84 24.32
CA THR A 89 0.41 19.12 25.52
C THR A 89 0.51 20.64 25.65
N SER A 90 -0.41 21.24 26.41
CA SER A 90 -0.29 22.61 26.95
C SER A 90 0.34 22.57 28.32
#